data_AF-A4I1V0-F1
#
_entry.id   AF-A4I1V0-F1
#
_cell.length_a   1.000
_cell.length_b   1.000
_cell.length_c   1.000
_cell.angle_alpha   90.00
_cell.angle_beta   90.00
_cell.angle_gamma   90.00
#
_symmetry.space_group_name_H-M   'P 1'
#
loop_
_entity.id
_entity.type
_entity.pdbx_description
1 polymer ?
#
loop_
_entity_poly.entity_id
_entity_poly.type
_entity_poly.pdbx_seq_one_letter_code
_entity_poly.pdbx_strand_id
1 'polypeptide(L)'
;MPSYAEITGSIMAMALTTDQTLFILYHSNSYAANPVMLRSSKPMVMRDVFLTRSSAFYPNPLSCLYVTNGTDCVVNCVMAWAVAKPLTEVLGWRHAMAVYVGAGLFSSFAYVFAAQVSRTKTNSQFDCNATSNGAYAGYATLSLMMRGCYIPYLKRVPVMWAGVPYLLKCTYDEYVSPRLVERRRAGDIELRNWGFVGGVFFTLIYSSLFFRTRKDFSLARKFFQNLPSRVAVGK
;
A
#
# COMPACT_ATOMS: atom_id res chain seq x y z
N MET A 1 -16.16 -27.05 -0.32
CA MET A 1 -15.41 -26.37 0.76
C MET A 1 -14.50 -25.34 0.12
N PRO A 2 -14.40 -24.10 0.64
CA PRO A 2 -13.48 -23.12 0.09
C PRO A 2 -12.04 -23.62 0.19
N SER A 3 -11.22 -23.29 -0.81
CA SER A 3 -9.80 -23.68 -0.79
C SER A 3 -9.04 -22.92 0.31
N TYR A 4 -7.93 -23.46 0.80
CA TYR A 4 -7.07 -22.75 1.78
C TYR A 4 -6.62 -21.37 1.26
N ALA A 5 -6.38 -21.26 -0.06
CA ALA A 5 -6.07 -20.00 -0.71
C ALA A 5 -7.22 -18.98 -0.60
N GLU A 6 -8.45 -19.40 -0.88
CA GLU A 6 -9.66 -18.55 -0.75
C GLU A 6 -9.90 -18.09 0.69
N ILE A 7 -9.69 -18.98 1.67
CA ILE A 7 -9.83 -18.65 3.08
C ILE A 7 -8.79 -17.59 3.48
N THR A 8 -7.52 -17.83 3.16
CA THR A 8 -6.44 -16.88 3.50
C THR A 8 -6.57 -15.54 2.78
N GLY A 9 -6.99 -15.54 1.51
CA GLY A 9 -7.30 -14.33 0.75
C GLY A 9 -8.45 -13.53 1.36
N SER A 10 -9.51 -14.22 1.80
CA SER A 10 -10.65 -13.57 2.46
C SER A 10 -10.26 -13.02 3.84
N ILE A 11 -9.46 -13.75 4.63
CA ILE A 11 -8.92 -13.26 5.91
C ILE A 11 -8.07 -12.00 5.70
N MET A 12 -7.20 -11.99 4.69
CA MET A 12 -6.39 -10.81 4.38
C MET A 12 -7.26 -9.60 4.02
N ALA A 13 -8.26 -9.77 3.16
CA ALA A 13 -9.17 -8.69 2.79
C ALA A 13 -10.02 -8.19 3.97
N MET A 14 -10.48 -9.09 4.83
CA MET A 14 -11.19 -8.73 6.07
C MET A 14 -10.29 -7.96 7.02
N ALA A 15 -9.03 -8.37 7.19
CA ALA A 15 -8.06 -7.67 8.04
C ALA A 15 -7.81 -6.25 7.52
N LEU A 16 -7.54 -6.10 6.22
CA LEU A 16 -7.35 -4.79 5.58
C LEU A 16 -8.60 -3.90 5.66
N THR A 17 -9.79 -4.46 5.45
CA THR A 17 -11.05 -3.70 5.56
C THR A 17 -11.29 -3.24 6.99
N THR A 18 -11.08 -4.14 7.96
CA THR A 18 -11.24 -3.85 9.39
C THR A 18 -10.27 -2.77 9.84
N ASP A 19 -9.01 -2.87 9.41
CA ASP A 19 -7.98 -1.86 9.66
C ASP A 19 -8.42 -0.47 9.20
N GLN A 20 -8.78 -0.32 7.92
CA GLN A 20 -9.24 0.97 7.38
C GLN A 20 -10.46 1.52 8.11
N THR A 21 -11.43 0.64 8.43
CA THR A 21 -12.67 1.03 9.11
C THR A 21 -12.42 1.46 10.57
N LEU A 22 -11.56 0.75 11.30
CA LEU A 22 -11.22 1.11 12.68
C LEU A 22 -10.43 2.42 12.73
N PHE A 23 -9.45 2.60 11.83
CA PHE A 23 -8.64 3.81 11.81
C PHE A 23 -9.44 5.04 11.36
N ILE A 24 -10.43 4.93 10.46
CA ILE A 24 -11.29 6.08 10.14
C ILE A 24 -12.23 6.45 11.29
N LEU A 25 -12.80 5.45 11.98
CA LEU A 25 -13.67 5.67 13.15
C LEU A 25 -12.89 6.31 14.30
N TYR A 26 -11.67 5.83 14.53
CA TYR A 26 -10.78 6.42 15.52
C TYR A 26 -10.33 7.82 15.10
N HIS A 27 -9.93 8.03 13.83
CA HIS A 27 -9.54 9.34 13.30
C HIS A 27 -10.63 10.38 13.55
N SER A 28 -11.86 10.09 13.13
CA SER A 28 -13.02 10.99 13.22
C SER A 28 -13.38 11.39 14.66
N ASN A 29 -13.05 10.55 15.65
CA ASN A 29 -13.31 10.81 17.08
C ASN A 29 -12.04 11.16 17.88
N SER A 30 -10.90 11.33 17.22
CA SER A 30 -9.61 11.57 17.89
C SER A 30 -9.09 12.99 17.69
N TYR A 31 -8.12 13.37 18.52
CA TYR A 31 -7.36 14.61 18.37
C TYR A 31 -6.63 14.72 17.02
N ALA A 32 -6.41 13.60 16.31
CA ALA A 32 -5.69 13.62 15.04
C ALA A 32 -6.51 14.25 13.89
N ALA A 33 -7.84 14.33 14.04
CA ALA A 33 -8.71 15.10 13.15
C ALA A 33 -8.63 16.62 13.40
N ASN A 34 -7.98 17.06 14.49
CA ASN A 34 -7.79 18.47 14.80
C ASN A 34 -6.36 18.93 14.43
N PRO A 35 -6.19 19.75 13.38
CA PRO A 35 -4.87 20.27 12.97
C PRO A 35 -4.11 20.98 14.09
N VAL A 36 -4.80 21.68 14.99
CA VAL A 36 -4.17 22.40 16.11
C VAL A 36 -3.52 21.41 17.08
N MET A 37 -4.16 20.25 17.30
CA MET A 37 -3.62 19.22 18.17
C MET A 37 -2.37 18.57 17.56
N LEU A 38 -2.27 18.42 16.23
CA LEU A 38 -1.07 17.91 15.55
C LEU A 38 0.19 18.73 15.84
N ARG A 39 0.01 20.02 16.16
CA ARG A 39 1.03 21.00 16.57
C ARG A 39 1.58 20.75 17.98
N SER A 40 0.86 19.99 18.82
CA SER A 40 1.19 19.76 20.23
C SER A 40 2.54 19.07 20.39
N SER A 41 3.37 19.55 21.30
CA SER A 41 4.63 18.89 21.68
C SER A 41 4.42 17.66 22.56
N LYS A 42 3.19 17.44 23.07
CA LYS A 42 2.87 16.27 23.88
C LYS A 42 2.92 14.99 23.02
N PRO A 43 3.35 13.86 23.60
CA PRO A 43 3.31 12.58 22.91
C PRO A 43 1.85 12.26 22.56
N MET A 44 1.64 11.99 21.29
CA MET A 44 0.34 11.69 20.73
C MET A 44 0.47 10.39 19.97
N VAL A 45 0.10 9.29 20.63
CA VAL A 45 0.22 7.92 20.11
C VAL A 45 -0.20 7.83 18.64
N MET A 46 -1.31 8.47 18.28
CA MET A 46 -1.84 8.45 16.92
C MET A 46 -0.91 9.10 15.89
N ARG A 47 -0.37 10.28 16.21
CA ARG A 47 0.57 10.99 15.34
C ARG A 47 1.93 10.32 15.32
N ASP A 48 2.44 9.96 16.50
CA ASP A 48 3.82 9.53 16.66
C ASP A 48 4.03 8.07 16.23
N VAL A 49 2.98 7.22 16.34
CA VAL A 49 3.05 5.80 15.95
C VAL A 49 2.51 5.55 14.54
N PHE A 50 1.42 6.22 14.13
CA PHE A 50 0.73 5.87 12.88
C PHE A 50 0.81 6.93 11.79
N LEU A 51 1.39 8.10 12.04
CA LEU A 51 1.58 9.11 10.99
C LEU A 51 3.07 9.30 10.70
N THR A 52 3.36 9.68 9.46
CA THR A 52 4.70 10.12 9.05
C THR A 52 4.74 11.63 9.15
N ARG A 53 5.53 12.18 10.09
CA ARG A 53 5.75 13.63 10.15
C ARG A 53 6.67 14.07 9.00
N SER A 54 6.41 15.23 8.42
CA SER A 54 7.27 15.85 7.40
C SER A 54 8.70 16.09 7.90
N SER A 55 8.85 16.36 9.20
CA SER A 55 10.12 16.54 9.90
C SER A 55 10.74 15.23 10.41
N ALA A 56 10.17 14.07 10.11
CA ALA A 56 10.72 12.79 10.54
C ALA A 56 12.02 12.48 9.80
N PHE A 57 13.00 11.93 10.53
CA PHE A 57 14.25 11.45 9.93
C PHE A 57 14.08 10.06 9.29
N TYR A 58 13.22 9.22 9.86
CA TYR A 58 12.96 7.86 9.40
C TYR A 58 11.54 7.70 8.86
N PRO A 59 11.35 6.88 7.80
CA PRO A 59 10.01 6.52 7.33
C PRO A 59 9.29 5.65 8.37
N ASN A 60 7.98 5.81 8.46
CA ASN A 60 7.11 5.07 9.36
C ASN A 60 6.37 3.94 8.61
N PRO A 61 6.73 2.65 8.84
CA PRO A 61 6.06 1.53 8.17
C PRO A 61 4.60 1.37 8.56
N LEU A 62 4.20 1.80 9.77
CA LEU A 62 2.84 1.65 10.27
C LEU A 62 1.87 2.70 9.72
N SER A 63 2.40 3.71 9.03
CA SER A 63 1.56 4.76 8.45
C SER A 63 0.61 4.26 7.35
N CYS A 64 0.81 3.04 6.84
CA CYS A 64 -0.09 2.43 5.88
C CYS A 64 -1.43 1.99 6.47
N LEU A 65 -1.48 1.76 7.78
CA LEU A 65 -2.71 1.38 8.48
C LEU A 65 -3.68 2.56 8.61
N TYR A 66 -3.13 3.78 8.59
CA TYR A 66 -3.90 4.99 8.82
C TYR A 66 -4.68 5.42 7.57
N VAL A 67 -5.91 5.85 7.78
CA VAL A 67 -6.71 6.56 6.78
C VAL A 67 -7.37 7.79 7.41
N THR A 68 -7.36 8.90 6.66
CA THR A 68 -7.73 10.22 7.17
C THR A 68 -9.11 10.64 6.67
N ASN A 69 -9.51 10.14 5.50
CA ASN A 69 -10.73 10.56 4.81
C ASN A 69 -11.68 9.38 4.60
N GLY A 70 -12.99 9.61 4.76
CA GLY A 70 -14.01 8.58 4.54
C GLY A 70 -14.02 8.04 3.10
N THR A 71 -13.76 8.89 2.11
CA THR A 71 -13.66 8.50 0.70
C THR A 71 -12.50 7.52 0.47
N ASP A 72 -11.33 7.83 1.03
CA ASP A 72 -10.16 6.94 0.96
C ASP A 72 -10.45 5.61 1.64
N CYS A 73 -11.11 5.62 2.79
CA CYS A 73 -11.51 4.39 3.48
C CYS A 73 -12.40 3.51 2.60
N VAL A 74 -13.44 4.08 1.99
CA VAL A 74 -14.36 3.31 1.12
C VAL A 74 -13.61 2.71 -0.07
N VAL A 75 -12.79 3.50 -0.76
CA VAL A 75 -12.03 3.03 -1.93
C VAL A 75 -11.01 1.96 -1.51
N ASN A 76 -10.32 2.13 -0.39
CA ASN A 76 -9.36 1.15 0.13
C ASN A 76 -10.03 -0.17 0.53
N CYS A 77 -11.21 -0.12 1.13
CA CYS A 77 -12.02 -1.31 1.40
C CYS A 77 -12.41 -2.04 0.11
N VAL A 78 -12.83 -1.30 -0.93
CA VAL A 78 -13.11 -1.91 -2.25
C VAL A 78 -11.85 -2.56 -2.83
N MET A 79 -10.70 -1.90 -2.76
CA MET A 79 -9.42 -2.44 -3.22
C MET A 79 -8.97 -3.69 -2.44
N ALA A 80 -9.28 -3.77 -1.14
CA ALA A 80 -8.98 -4.96 -0.35
C ALA A 80 -9.66 -6.20 -0.94
N TRP A 81 -10.92 -6.07 -1.35
CA TRP A 81 -11.71 -7.18 -1.93
C TRP A 81 -11.48 -7.39 -3.42
N ALA A 82 -11.37 -6.31 -4.20
CA ALA A 82 -11.24 -6.38 -5.65
C ALA A 82 -9.82 -6.77 -6.09
N VAL A 83 -8.80 -6.39 -5.32
CA VAL A 83 -7.39 -6.50 -5.71
C VAL A 83 -6.57 -7.31 -4.70
N ALA A 84 -6.56 -6.93 -3.42
CA ALA A 84 -5.70 -7.61 -2.45
C ALA A 84 -6.10 -9.08 -2.23
N LYS A 85 -7.40 -9.39 -2.17
CA LYS A 85 -7.91 -10.77 -2.08
C LYS A 85 -7.41 -11.68 -3.21
N PRO A 86 -7.70 -11.42 -4.51
CA PRO A 86 -7.28 -12.33 -5.57
C PRO A 86 -5.75 -12.38 -5.73
N LEU A 87 -5.02 -11.30 -5.44
CA LEU A 87 -3.56 -11.34 -5.39
C LEU A 87 -3.04 -12.25 -4.27
N THR A 88 -3.69 -12.21 -3.11
CA THR A 88 -3.36 -13.08 -1.97
C THR A 88 -3.64 -14.54 -2.27
N GLU A 89 -4.72 -14.86 -2.98
CA GLU A 89 -5.05 -16.22 -3.40
C GLU A 89 -3.97 -16.80 -4.34
N VAL A 90 -3.39 -15.98 -5.23
CA VAL A 90 -2.38 -16.44 -6.22
C VAL A 90 -0.96 -16.43 -5.67
N LEU A 91 -0.61 -15.48 -4.80
CA LEU A 91 0.74 -15.32 -4.28
C LEU A 91 0.94 -15.91 -2.89
N GLY A 92 -0.12 -15.99 -2.10
CA GLY A 92 -0.09 -16.31 -0.68
C GLY A 92 -0.02 -15.04 0.19
N TRP A 93 -0.58 -15.14 1.40
CA TRP A 93 -0.71 -14.03 2.35
C TRP A 93 0.61 -13.39 2.77
N ARG A 94 1.70 -14.15 2.82
CA ARG A 94 3.04 -13.63 3.17
C ARG A 94 3.52 -12.59 2.17
N HIS A 95 3.32 -12.85 0.88
CA HIS A 95 3.69 -11.93 -0.19
C HIS A 95 2.76 -10.71 -0.22
N ALA A 96 1.46 -10.91 0.01
CA ALA A 96 0.52 -9.81 0.13
C ALA A 96 0.89 -8.86 1.29
N MET A 97 1.19 -9.41 2.47
CA MET A 97 1.62 -8.64 3.63
C MET A 97 2.95 -7.90 3.38
N ALA A 98 3.93 -8.56 2.75
CA ALA A 98 5.19 -7.93 2.37
C ALA A 98 4.98 -6.76 1.40
N VAL A 99 4.07 -6.91 0.44
CA VAL A 99 3.69 -5.82 -0.49
C VAL A 99 3.03 -4.68 0.26
N TYR A 100 2.07 -4.96 1.14
CA TYR A 100 1.35 -3.92 1.89
C TYR A 100 2.26 -3.09 2.81
N VAL A 101 3.02 -3.76 3.68
CA VAL A 101 3.92 -3.09 4.64
C VAL A 101 5.09 -2.43 3.92
N GLY A 102 5.68 -3.12 2.94
CA GLY A 102 6.81 -2.58 2.17
C GLY A 102 6.41 -1.38 1.31
N ALA A 103 5.27 -1.42 0.62
CA ALA A 103 4.78 -0.29 -0.14
C ALA A 103 4.41 0.89 0.77
N GLY A 104 3.84 0.63 1.95
CA GLY A 104 3.61 1.64 2.99
C GLY A 104 4.89 2.33 3.46
N LEU A 105 5.91 1.55 3.81
CA LEU A 105 7.23 2.05 4.23
C LEU A 105 7.87 2.93 3.16
N PHE A 106 7.90 2.46 1.90
CA PHE A 106 8.49 3.23 0.80
C PHE A 106 7.64 4.46 0.42
N SER A 107 6.33 4.40 0.61
CA SER A 107 5.47 5.58 0.47
C SER A 107 5.77 6.64 1.53
N SER A 108 6.03 6.22 2.77
CA SER A 108 6.48 7.10 3.85
C SER A 108 7.82 7.73 3.52
N PHE A 109 8.76 6.93 3.02
CA PHE A 109 10.06 7.41 2.55
C PHE A 109 9.92 8.44 1.42
N ALA A 110 9.11 8.14 0.40
CA ALA A 110 8.88 9.06 -0.72
C ALA A 110 8.29 10.40 -0.25
N TYR A 111 7.39 10.40 0.73
CA TYR A 111 6.84 11.62 1.32
C TYR A 111 7.92 12.44 2.05
N VAL A 112 8.71 11.81 2.93
CA VAL A 112 9.79 12.49 3.67
C VAL A 112 10.85 13.04 2.70
N PHE A 113 11.24 12.24 1.70
CA PHE A 113 12.18 12.67 0.67
C PHE A 113 11.65 13.87 -0.12
N ALA A 114 10.38 13.84 -0.54
CA ALA A 114 9.76 14.96 -1.25
C ALA A 114 9.70 16.24 -0.38
N ALA A 115 9.44 16.11 0.93
CA ALA A 115 9.44 17.23 1.87
C ALA A 115 10.85 17.81 2.08
N GLN A 116 11.89 16.98 2.10
CA GLN A 116 13.28 17.41 2.20
C GLN A 116 13.79 18.10 0.93
N VAL A 117 13.41 17.60 -0.24
CA VAL A 117 13.83 18.15 -1.54
C VAL A 117 13.09 19.45 -1.88
N SER A 118 11.81 19.56 -1.52
CA SER A 118 11.00 20.73 -1.84
C SER A 118 10.19 21.24 -0.65
N ARG A 119 10.57 22.41 -0.13
CA ARG A 119 9.81 23.10 0.91
C ARG A 119 8.38 23.46 0.51
N THR A 120 8.09 23.55 -0.79
CA THR A 120 6.72 23.82 -1.29
C THR A 120 5.78 22.64 -1.16
N LYS A 121 6.31 21.43 -0.89
CA LYS A 121 5.49 20.22 -0.70
C LYS A 121 4.79 20.22 0.67
N THR A 122 5.37 20.90 1.65
CA THR A 122 4.82 21.05 3.01
C THR A 122 4.32 22.48 3.21
N ASN A 123 3.18 22.63 3.87
CA ASN A 123 2.65 23.91 4.32
C ASN A 123 3.20 24.28 5.73
N SER A 124 3.41 23.27 6.58
CA SER A 124 3.97 23.42 7.92
C SER A 124 4.96 22.31 8.27
N GLN A 125 5.88 22.59 9.19
CA GLN A 125 6.78 21.57 9.77
C GLN A 125 6.05 20.48 10.57
N PHE A 126 4.78 20.74 10.90
CA PHE A 126 3.91 19.82 11.63
C PHE A 126 3.04 18.97 10.69
N ASP A 127 3.18 19.14 9.37
CA ASP A 127 2.43 18.35 8.40
C ASP A 127 2.72 16.87 8.58
N CYS A 128 1.66 16.09 8.45
CA CYS A 128 1.68 14.65 8.66
C CYS A 128 1.10 13.92 7.45
N ASN A 129 1.53 12.67 7.27
CA ASN A 129 1.13 11.85 6.15
C ASN A 129 0.74 10.44 6.62
N ALA A 130 -0.45 10.01 6.21
CA ALA A 130 -0.84 8.61 6.13
C ALA A 130 -0.32 8.02 4.81
N THR A 131 -0.06 6.72 4.76
CA THR A 131 0.50 6.07 3.56
C THR A 131 -0.34 4.89 3.09
N SER A 132 -1.60 4.82 3.52
CA SER A 132 -2.54 3.79 3.05
C SER A 132 -2.69 3.83 1.53
N ASN A 133 -2.79 5.01 0.91
CA ASN A 133 -2.82 5.11 -0.55
C ASN A 133 -1.58 4.49 -1.20
N GLY A 134 -0.39 4.65 -0.60
CA GLY A 134 0.83 4.02 -1.09
C GLY A 134 0.84 2.50 -0.96
N ALA A 135 0.32 1.97 0.16
CA ALA A 135 0.23 0.53 0.36
C ALA A 135 -0.72 -0.14 -0.65
N TYR A 136 -1.90 0.45 -0.87
CA TYR A 136 -2.86 -0.02 -1.87
C TYR A 136 -2.41 0.28 -3.31
N ALA A 137 -1.66 1.35 -3.56
CA ALA A 137 -0.98 1.58 -4.84
C ALA A 137 0.04 0.48 -5.13
N GLY A 138 0.67 -0.07 -4.08
CA GLY A 138 1.49 -1.27 -4.16
C GLY A 138 0.72 -2.47 -4.72
N TYR A 139 -0.47 -2.77 -4.18
CA TYR A 139 -1.34 -3.82 -4.73
C TYR A 139 -1.83 -3.53 -6.14
N ALA A 140 -2.24 -2.28 -6.41
CA ALA A 140 -2.69 -1.84 -7.72
C ALA A 140 -1.59 -2.03 -8.77
N THR A 141 -0.35 -1.67 -8.43
CA THR A 141 0.83 -1.88 -9.30
C THR A 141 1.07 -3.37 -9.56
N LEU A 142 0.96 -4.21 -8.54
CA LEU A 142 1.14 -5.65 -8.67
C LEU A 142 0.07 -6.28 -9.59
N SER A 143 -1.16 -5.77 -9.54
CA SER A 143 -2.25 -6.23 -10.40
C SER A 143 -1.96 -6.04 -11.90
N LEU A 144 -1.20 -5.00 -12.27
CA LEU A 144 -0.78 -4.75 -13.65
C LEU A 144 0.21 -5.81 -14.15
N MET A 145 1.00 -6.37 -13.24
CA MET A 145 2.00 -7.40 -13.55
C MET A 145 1.39 -8.81 -13.56
N MET A 146 0.21 -8.99 -12.99
CA MET A 146 -0.48 -10.29 -12.86
C MET A 146 -1.65 -10.42 -13.83
N ARG A 147 -1.33 -10.55 -15.13
CA ARG A 147 -2.33 -10.60 -16.23
C ARG A 147 -3.34 -11.76 -16.15
N GLY A 148 -3.06 -12.82 -15.40
CA GLY A 148 -3.95 -13.98 -15.21
C GLY A 148 -4.80 -13.93 -13.93
N CYS A 149 -4.81 -12.81 -13.22
CA CYS A 149 -5.56 -12.65 -11.98
C CYS A 149 -6.90 -11.93 -12.28
N TYR A 150 -8.01 -12.45 -11.76
CA TYR A 150 -9.36 -11.95 -12.02
C TYR A 150 -10.06 -11.51 -10.73
N ILE A 151 -10.99 -10.56 -10.85
CA ILE A 151 -11.80 -10.08 -9.73
C ILE A 151 -12.74 -11.22 -9.29
N PRO A 152 -12.77 -11.61 -7.99
CA PRO A 152 -13.47 -12.82 -7.54
C PRO A 152 -14.97 -12.89 -7.91
N TYR A 153 -15.65 -11.74 -7.91
CA TYR A 153 -17.09 -11.65 -8.18
C TYR A 153 -17.43 -11.33 -9.65
N LEU A 154 -16.43 -10.95 -10.47
CA LEU A 154 -16.59 -10.68 -11.90
C LEU A 154 -15.76 -11.67 -12.70
N LYS A 155 -16.38 -12.78 -13.08
CA LYS A 155 -15.75 -13.80 -13.92
C LYS A 155 -15.18 -13.14 -15.19
N ARG A 156 -13.89 -13.34 -15.44
CA ARG A 156 -13.12 -12.84 -16.60
C ARG A 156 -12.76 -11.35 -16.61
N VAL A 157 -13.00 -10.59 -15.54
CA VAL A 157 -12.51 -9.20 -15.47
C VAL A 157 -11.12 -9.19 -14.81
N PRO A 158 -10.04 -8.85 -15.55
CA PRO A 158 -8.71 -8.75 -14.98
C PRO A 158 -8.65 -7.76 -13.81
N VAL A 159 -7.92 -8.11 -12.75
CA VAL A 159 -7.77 -7.24 -11.56
C VAL A 159 -7.14 -5.88 -11.91
N MET A 160 -6.35 -5.79 -12.98
CA MET A 160 -5.80 -4.53 -13.48
C MET A 160 -6.86 -3.45 -13.75
N TRP A 161 -8.11 -3.83 -14.08
CA TRP A 161 -9.17 -2.85 -14.29
C TRP A 161 -9.64 -2.15 -13.02
N ALA A 162 -9.36 -2.72 -11.84
CA ALA A 162 -9.50 -2.01 -10.57
C ALA A 162 -8.19 -1.29 -10.17
N GLY A 163 -7.04 -1.88 -10.51
CA GLY A 163 -5.72 -1.29 -10.23
C GLY A 163 -5.44 0.03 -10.97
N VAL A 164 -5.73 0.10 -12.27
CA VAL A 164 -5.48 1.32 -13.08
C VAL A 164 -6.25 2.53 -12.54
N PRO A 165 -7.59 2.46 -12.33
CA PRO A 165 -8.34 3.59 -11.76
C PRO A 165 -7.82 4.01 -10.38
N TYR A 166 -7.38 3.06 -9.54
CA TYR A 166 -6.82 3.38 -8.23
C TYR A 166 -5.52 4.17 -8.32
N LEU A 167 -4.61 3.80 -9.23
CA LEU A 167 -3.38 4.55 -9.48
C LEU A 167 -3.66 5.95 -10.05
N LEU A 168 -4.66 6.06 -10.94
CA LEU A 168 -5.11 7.36 -11.45
C LEU A 168 -5.68 8.24 -10.32
N LYS A 169 -6.49 7.67 -9.42
CA LYS A 169 -6.98 8.34 -8.21
C LYS A 169 -5.83 8.84 -7.34
N CYS A 170 -4.84 7.99 -7.04
CA CYS A 170 -3.68 8.40 -6.24
C CYS A 170 -2.88 9.52 -6.91
N THR A 171 -2.71 9.44 -8.23
CA THR A 171 -2.04 10.49 -9.04
C THR A 171 -2.81 11.81 -8.96
N TYR A 172 -4.14 11.74 -9.07
CA TYR A 172 -5.01 12.91 -8.97
C TYR A 172 -4.91 13.56 -7.58
N ASP A 173 -5.01 12.78 -6.50
CA ASP A 173 -4.98 13.29 -5.13
C ASP A 173 -3.63 13.89 -4.72
N GLU A 174 -2.52 13.39 -5.26
CA GLU A 174 -1.19 13.87 -4.90
C GLU A 174 -0.69 15.04 -5.77
N TYR A 175 -1.07 15.09 -7.05
CA TYR A 175 -0.50 16.04 -8.00
C TYR A 175 -1.51 17.03 -8.59
N VAL A 176 -2.79 16.66 -8.69
CA VAL A 176 -3.82 17.45 -9.38
C VAL A 176 -4.72 18.20 -8.40
N SER A 177 -5.40 17.49 -7.51
CA SER A 177 -6.29 18.05 -6.48
C SER A 177 -5.64 19.17 -5.66
N PRO A 178 -4.38 19.02 -5.19
CA PRO A 178 -3.68 20.04 -4.41
C PRO A 178 -3.46 21.37 -5.13
N ARG A 179 -3.38 21.34 -6.46
CA ARG A 179 -3.07 22.51 -7.29
C ARG A 179 -4.33 23.17 -7.85
N LEU A 180 -5.36 22.37 -8.15
CA LEU A 180 -6.54 22.83 -8.89
C LEU A 180 -7.79 23.02 -8.01
N VAL A 181 -7.92 22.23 -6.94
CA VAL A 181 -9.16 22.16 -6.15
C VAL A 181 -8.95 22.72 -4.75
N GLU A 182 -7.83 22.37 -4.13
CA GLU A 182 -7.57 22.71 -2.73
C GLU A 182 -6.97 24.11 -2.57
N ARG A 183 -7.71 25.03 -1.93
CA ARG A 183 -7.16 26.33 -1.50
C ARG A 183 -6.43 26.18 -0.17
N ARG A 184 -5.14 25.90 -0.23
CA ARG A 184 -4.25 25.79 0.95
C ARG A 184 -3.98 27.16 1.54
N ARG A 185 -4.28 27.36 2.83
CA ARG A 185 -3.89 28.58 3.55
C ARG A 185 -2.51 28.39 4.14
N ALA A 186 -1.62 29.37 3.96
CA ALA A 186 -0.26 29.30 4.48
C ALA A 186 -0.27 29.10 6.00
N GLY A 187 0.47 28.11 6.49
CA GLY A 187 0.63 27.81 7.91
C GLY A 187 -0.38 26.84 8.49
N ASP A 188 -1.45 26.46 7.77
CA ASP A 188 -2.34 25.38 8.21
C ASP A 188 -1.59 24.05 8.26
N ILE A 189 -1.86 23.24 9.29
CA ILE A 189 -1.29 21.90 9.39
C ILE A 189 -2.13 20.96 8.55
N GLU A 190 -1.48 20.28 7.62
CA GLU A 190 -2.15 19.34 6.74
C GLU A 190 -1.85 17.89 7.14
N LEU A 191 -2.90 17.07 7.14
CA LEU A 191 -2.82 15.63 7.21
C LEU A 191 -3.24 15.06 5.86
N ARG A 192 -2.29 14.47 5.12
CA ARG A 192 -2.48 13.99 3.74
C ARG A 192 -2.24 12.49 3.61
N ASN A 193 -2.58 11.94 2.45
CA ASN A 193 -2.36 10.54 2.09
C ASN A 193 -1.56 10.43 0.79
N TRP A 194 -0.32 10.90 0.85
CA TRP A 194 0.62 11.12 -0.25
C TRP A 194 1.82 10.14 -0.20
N GLY A 195 2.68 10.23 -1.21
CA GLY A 195 3.87 9.41 -1.36
C GLY A 195 3.58 8.11 -2.10
N PHE A 196 2.43 7.98 -2.79
CA PHE A 196 2.01 6.69 -3.36
C PHE A 196 3.03 6.13 -4.35
N VAL A 197 3.78 7.02 -5.01
CA VAL A 197 4.87 6.71 -5.92
C VAL A 197 5.91 5.79 -5.27
N GLY A 198 6.21 5.98 -3.98
CA GLY A 198 7.11 5.09 -3.24
C GLY A 198 6.58 3.65 -3.20
N GLY A 199 5.27 3.48 -2.99
CA GLY A 199 4.63 2.16 -3.03
C GLY A 199 4.68 1.50 -4.41
N VAL A 200 4.48 2.29 -5.48
CA VAL A 200 4.62 1.83 -6.87
C VAL A 200 6.05 1.34 -7.14
N PHE A 201 7.06 2.16 -6.79
CA PHE A 201 8.47 1.80 -6.98
C PHE A 201 8.85 0.54 -6.20
N PHE A 202 8.45 0.46 -4.94
CA PHE A 202 8.69 -0.73 -4.13
C PHE A 202 8.11 -1.99 -4.79
N THR A 203 6.85 -1.93 -5.23
CA THR A 203 6.23 -3.09 -5.89
C THR A 203 6.92 -3.46 -7.18
N LEU A 204 7.40 -2.51 -7.98
CA LEU A 204 8.17 -2.83 -9.20
C LEU A 204 9.48 -3.57 -8.87
N ILE A 205 10.21 -3.10 -7.85
CA ILE A 205 11.43 -3.76 -7.36
C ILE A 205 11.09 -5.15 -6.83
N TYR A 206 10.10 -5.25 -5.93
CA TYR A 206 9.65 -6.49 -5.32
C TYR A 206 9.22 -7.52 -6.38
N SER A 207 8.43 -7.09 -7.36
CA SER A 207 7.94 -7.93 -8.44
C SER A 207 9.07 -8.39 -9.35
N SER A 208 10.05 -7.53 -9.65
CA SER A 208 11.21 -7.92 -10.46
C SER A 208 12.01 -9.05 -9.80
N LEU A 209 12.22 -8.97 -8.48
CA LEU A 209 12.90 -9.99 -7.69
C LEU A 209 12.07 -11.27 -7.58
N PHE A 210 10.78 -11.11 -7.28
CA PHE A 210 9.87 -12.24 -7.08
C PHE A 210 9.62 -13.05 -8.36
N PHE A 211 9.35 -12.38 -9.49
CA PHE A 211 9.13 -13.06 -10.76
C PHE A 211 10.41 -13.68 -11.32
N ARG A 212 11.57 -13.05 -11.11
CA ARG A 212 12.87 -13.65 -11.42
C ARG A 212 13.08 -14.93 -10.61
N THR A 213 12.85 -14.87 -9.30
CA THR A 213 12.96 -16.01 -8.40
C THR A 213 12.02 -17.16 -8.82
N ARG A 214 10.76 -16.87 -9.18
CA ARG A 214 9.83 -17.90 -9.69
C ARG A 214 10.29 -18.52 -11.02
N LYS A 215 10.86 -17.73 -11.94
CA LYS A 215 11.45 -18.25 -13.17
C LYS A 215 12.66 -19.13 -12.87
N ASP A 216 13.55 -18.67 -12.00
CA ASP A 216 14.76 -19.39 -11.61
C ASP A 216 14.42 -20.70 -10.90
N PHE A 217 13.43 -20.71 -9.98
CA PHE A 217 12.92 -21.93 -9.37
C PHE A 217 12.24 -22.87 -10.38
N SER A 218 11.50 -22.34 -11.34
CA SER A 218 10.90 -23.16 -12.41
C SER A 218 11.97 -23.81 -13.29
N LEU A 219 13.03 -23.07 -13.62
CA LEU A 219 14.18 -23.57 -14.37
C LEU A 219 14.96 -24.61 -13.56
N ALA A 220 15.22 -24.36 -12.27
CA ALA A 220 15.86 -25.31 -11.38
C ALA A 220 15.05 -26.61 -11.25
N ARG A 221 13.72 -26.51 -11.08
CA ARG A 221 12.83 -27.69 -11.04
C ARG A 221 12.89 -28.49 -12.34
N LYS A 222 12.86 -27.82 -13.50
CA LYS A 222 13.02 -28.47 -14.81
C LYS A 222 14.40 -29.13 -14.96
N PHE A 223 15.46 -28.45 -14.50
CA PHE A 223 16.82 -28.99 -14.49
C PHE A 223 16.91 -30.27 -13.63
N PHE A 224 16.41 -30.25 -12.40
CA PHE A 224 16.39 -31.43 -11.52
C PHE A 224 15.52 -32.57 -12.06
N GLN A 225 14.43 -32.27 -12.77
CA GLN A 225 13.60 -33.28 -13.44
C GLN A 225 14.28 -33.91 -14.66
N ASN A 226 15.20 -33.18 -15.31
CA ASN A 226 15.94 -33.65 -16.48
C ASN A 226 17.27 -34.33 -16.13
N LEU A 227 17.70 -34.30 -14.86
CA LEU A 227 18.86 -35.08 -14.43
C LEU A 227 18.49 -36.58 -14.52
N PRO A 228 19.18 -37.37 -15.35
CA PRO A 228 18.94 -38.81 -15.39
C PRO A 228 19.16 -39.39 -14.00
N SER A 229 18.22 -40.23 -13.55
CA SER A 229 18.23 -40.91 -12.24
C SER A 229 19.51 -41.73 -11.95
N ARG A 230 20.41 -41.82 -12.94
CA ARG A 230 21.71 -42.51 -12.87
C ARG A 230 22.76 -41.82 -11.99
N VAL A 231 22.52 -40.61 -11.49
CA VAL A 231 23.41 -39.97 -10.49
C VAL A 231 23.02 -40.34 -9.04
N ALA A 232 21.80 -40.85 -8.82
CA ALA A 232 21.36 -41.33 -7.51
C ALA A 232 21.70 -42.82 -7.26
N VAL A 233 22.29 -43.50 -8.24
CA VAL A 233 22.85 -44.86 -8.12
C VAL A 233 24.37 -44.77 -8.36
N GLY A 234 25.03 -43.95 -7.55
CA GLY A 234 26.49 -43.90 -7.44
C GLY A 234 26.94 -44.86 -6.35
N LYS A 235 27.08 -46.14 -6.72
CA LYS A 235 27.45 -47.32 -5.89
C LYS A 235 26.35 -47.87 -5.00
#